data_AF-H0A119-F1
#
_entry.id   AF-H0A119-F1
#
_cell.length_a   1.000
_cell.length_b   1.000
_cell.length_c   1.000
_cell.angle_alpha   90.00
_cell.angle_beta   90.00
_cell.angle_gamma   90.00
#
_symmetry.space_group_name_H-M   'P 1'
#
loop_
_entity.id
_entity.type
_entity.pdbx_description
1 polymer ?
#
loop_
_entity_poly.entity_id
_entity_poly.type
_entity_poly.pdbx_seq_one_letter_code
_entity_poly.pdbx_strand_id
1 'polypeptide(L)'
;MSIDQSFLSSPRYGYPVVVATTQISINATMKAYLAGLTQPLVEICYVADAAGNPQWISLTELKQRSGGVDPFQVPADADPNTDPALLALRNARFMVGFKARIGLPPGIAPLDMPDIVVFGNDYSNVTFRLMCAEFLVVSLKPGGGYSPATWLSVQQPEGKPWMFTSIVNLREVTVGSDKYNTLPPEVQKAISGFNAGTFGVQQLLFDLDNAALQSIPTMSGVEPGSALYMVLQQDFLGTYFSQMQEDGQPVLGCTITRIGPDRSSLNITNVQMQLGPFVDGDGQIVPDPTRQQRDLATLNYLCAVNNESPLPPVPFAWNWLEGGEGVDGVVALNRNVFAAYIKDQVFPYAIRCCILPWVRVWLDGLYVCYSWSGTPYQTPSVTMNPSGETVLTMSYSAKDSDEAGLWGAAGEMELSTNYDMSVKFTGNKIIIAQSLKIYTYIRVAATGSGGNVVDKTVTSTYTLGVDAQGNLTAVLSSETRDDSKTPGVNGFLDFFTNFNEFARDVKKWASDISEAKLKDLPLAIARSFVFPGGNTFVFKDVIFSENQDLVSRITYADPSLHLTKLGRAERPKARILLSREESLQPAL
;
A
#
# COMPACT_ATOMS: atom_id res chain seq x y z
N MET A 1 12.50 -12.45 8.40
CA MET A 1 11.56 -12.54 7.29
C MET A 1 10.87 -11.20 7.02
N SER A 2 11.18 -10.56 5.88
CA SER A 2 10.82 -9.16 5.54
C SER A 2 10.07 -9.05 4.21
N ILE A 3 9.79 -7.81 3.79
CA ILE A 3 9.34 -7.42 2.45
C ILE A 3 10.13 -8.08 1.30
N ASP A 4 11.40 -8.42 1.52
CA ASP A 4 12.29 -9.04 0.53
C ASP A 4 11.83 -10.45 0.13
N GLN A 5 11.00 -11.09 0.93
CA GLN A 5 10.48 -12.43 0.66
C GLN A 5 9.16 -12.44 -0.12
N SER A 6 8.63 -11.27 -0.49
CA SER A 6 7.38 -11.18 -1.26
C SER A 6 7.42 -12.11 -2.47
N PHE A 7 6.42 -13.00 -2.56
CA PHE A 7 6.27 -14.00 -3.62
C PHE A 7 4.82 -14.11 -4.11
N LEU A 8 4.24 -12.99 -4.51
CA LEU A 8 2.87 -12.87 -5.02
C LEU A 8 2.62 -13.71 -6.28
N SER A 9 3.66 -13.97 -7.07
CA SER A 9 3.62 -14.83 -8.25
C SER A 9 3.54 -16.33 -7.95
N SER A 10 3.68 -16.74 -6.69
CA SER A 10 3.44 -18.12 -6.29
C SER A 10 2.00 -18.53 -6.63
N PRO A 11 1.76 -19.76 -7.12
CA PRO A 11 0.42 -20.28 -7.37
C PRO A 11 -0.53 -20.24 -6.16
N ARG A 12 0.03 -20.11 -4.94
CA ARG A 12 -0.74 -19.96 -3.71
C ARG A 12 -1.46 -18.61 -3.58
N TYR A 13 -0.89 -17.53 -4.14
CA TYR A 13 -1.36 -16.15 -3.91
C TYR A 13 -1.97 -15.56 -5.16
N GLY A 14 -1.17 -15.39 -6.23
CA GLY A 14 -1.63 -14.87 -7.52
C GLY A 14 -2.09 -13.40 -7.52
N TYR A 15 -2.04 -12.68 -6.39
CA TYR A 15 -2.54 -11.31 -6.31
C TYR A 15 -1.69 -10.36 -7.18
N PRO A 16 -2.33 -9.55 -8.06
CA PRO A 16 -1.63 -8.53 -8.85
C PRO A 16 -0.93 -7.48 -7.98
N VAL A 17 -1.64 -6.93 -7.00
CA VAL A 17 -1.12 -5.92 -6.08
C VAL A 17 -1.58 -6.25 -4.66
N VAL A 18 -0.70 -6.01 -3.68
CA VAL A 18 -1.04 -6.04 -2.26
C VAL A 18 -0.60 -4.73 -1.61
N VAL A 19 -1.49 -4.14 -0.82
CA VAL A 19 -1.16 -3.03 0.09
C VAL A 19 -1.30 -3.53 1.51
N ALA A 20 -0.26 -3.48 2.33
CA ALA A 20 -0.27 -3.95 3.71
C ALA A 20 -0.09 -2.76 4.65
N THR A 21 -1.02 -2.55 5.59
CA THR A 21 -0.95 -1.45 6.57
C THR A 21 -0.78 -2.01 7.98
N THR A 22 0.13 -1.44 8.77
CA THR A 22 0.48 -1.98 10.09
C THR A 22 -0.56 -1.64 11.17
N GLN A 23 -0.70 -2.52 12.16
CA GLN A 23 -1.56 -2.30 13.32
C GLN A 23 -1.14 -1.03 14.08
N ILE A 24 0.16 -0.77 14.23
CA ILE A 24 0.64 0.44 14.90
C ILE A 24 0.18 1.70 14.16
N SER A 25 0.22 1.68 12.82
CA SER A 25 -0.25 2.82 12.05
C SER A 25 -1.77 2.99 12.12
N ILE A 26 -2.53 1.90 12.09
CA ILE A 26 -3.98 1.94 12.24
C ILE A 26 -4.35 2.52 13.61
N ASN A 27 -3.68 2.08 14.68
CA ASN A 27 -3.88 2.61 16.02
C ASN A 27 -3.49 4.09 16.12
N ALA A 28 -2.38 4.51 15.51
CA ALA A 28 -1.98 5.91 15.51
C ALA A 28 -3.05 6.79 14.84
N THR A 29 -3.56 6.37 13.68
CA THR A 29 -4.63 7.06 12.95
C THR A 29 -5.92 7.11 13.77
N MET A 30 -6.33 6.00 14.39
CA MET A 30 -7.54 5.96 15.21
C MET A 30 -7.42 6.82 16.47
N LYS A 31 -6.25 6.87 17.10
CA LYS A 31 -6.00 7.74 18.27
C LYS A 31 -6.05 9.20 17.86
N ALA A 32 -5.45 9.58 16.72
CA ALA A 32 -5.55 10.93 16.18
C ALA A 32 -7.01 11.31 15.88
N TYR A 33 -7.76 10.39 15.27
CA TYR A 33 -9.20 10.56 15.01
C TYR A 33 -10.00 10.80 16.30
N LEU A 34 -9.83 9.94 17.32
CA LEU A 34 -10.50 10.11 18.62
C LEU A 34 -10.07 11.37 19.38
N ALA A 35 -8.87 11.89 19.13
CA ALA A 35 -8.39 13.15 19.71
C ALA A 35 -9.05 14.38 19.06
N GLY A 36 -9.36 14.32 17.76
CA GLY A 36 -10.02 15.40 17.01
C GLY A 36 -11.56 15.37 17.09
N LEU A 37 -12.14 14.28 17.57
CA LEU A 37 -13.59 14.11 17.67
C LEU A 37 -14.20 15.01 18.76
N THR A 38 -15.24 15.76 18.37
CA THR A 38 -16.16 16.42 19.32
C THR A 38 -17.49 15.69 19.28
N GLN A 39 -17.74 14.86 20.28
CA GLN A 39 -18.92 14.02 20.36
C GLN A 39 -19.92 14.55 21.40
N PRO A 40 -21.24 14.38 21.16
CA PRO A 40 -22.24 14.73 22.14
C PRO A 40 -22.06 13.87 23.40
N LEU A 41 -22.55 14.42 24.50
CA LEU A 41 -22.54 13.73 25.76
C LEU A 41 -23.76 12.79 25.82
N VAL A 42 -23.49 11.51 26.08
CA VAL A 42 -24.53 10.49 26.27
C VAL A 42 -24.89 10.45 27.75
N GLU A 43 -26.17 10.62 28.05
CA GLU A 43 -26.71 10.62 29.42
C GLU A 43 -27.84 9.60 29.52
N ILE A 44 -27.65 8.58 30.36
CA ILE A 44 -28.60 7.49 30.54
C ILE A 44 -28.94 7.33 32.01
N CYS A 45 -30.23 7.16 32.30
CA CYS A 45 -30.76 6.97 33.65
C CYS A 45 -31.70 5.77 33.70
N TYR A 46 -31.73 5.09 34.85
CA TYR A 46 -32.64 3.99 35.13
C TYR A 46 -33.36 4.21 36.46
N VAL A 47 -34.64 3.86 36.47
CA VAL A 47 -35.49 3.82 37.66
C VAL A 47 -35.94 2.39 37.95
N ALA A 48 -36.35 2.11 39.18
CA ALA A 48 -36.91 0.82 39.54
C ALA A 48 -38.36 0.70 39.05
N ASP A 49 -38.65 -0.37 38.31
CA ASP A 49 -40.01 -0.77 37.97
C ASP A 49 -40.78 -1.29 39.22
N ALA A 50 -41.97 -1.86 39.02
CA ALA A 50 -42.78 -2.40 40.12
C ALA A 50 -42.16 -3.65 40.78
N ALA A 51 -41.32 -4.39 40.05
CA ALA A 51 -40.61 -5.57 40.52
C ALA A 51 -39.20 -5.25 41.07
N GLY A 52 -38.76 -4.01 40.95
CA GLY A 52 -37.43 -3.56 41.37
C GLY A 52 -36.35 -3.71 40.30
N ASN A 53 -36.72 -4.03 39.06
CA ASN A 53 -35.78 -4.14 37.95
C ASN A 53 -35.47 -2.75 37.36
N PRO A 54 -34.26 -2.54 36.80
CA PRO A 54 -33.91 -1.31 36.10
C PRO A 54 -34.79 -1.10 34.86
N GLN A 55 -35.42 0.06 34.75
CA GLN A 55 -36.17 0.52 33.58
C GLN A 55 -35.60 1.85 33.10
N TRP A 56 -35.25 1.93 31.82
CA TRP A 56 -34.71 3.13 31.19
C TRP A 56 -35.68 4.32 31.33
N ILE A 57 -35.13 5.51 31.58
CA ILE A 57 -35.83 6.78 31.59
C ILE A 57 -34.93 7.89 31.06
N SER A 58 -35.51 8.85 30.33
CA SER A 58 -34.76 10.05 29.92
C SER A 58 -34.39 10.92 31.14
N LEU A 59 -33.25 11.63 31.07
CA LEU A 59 -32.85 12.58 32.13
C LEU A 59 -33.91 13.67 32.34
N THR A 60 -34.54 14.14 31.26
CA THR A 60 -35.61 15.15 31.31
C THR A 60 -36.81 14.65 32.12
N GLU A 61 -37.26 13.41 31.88
CA GLU A 61 -38.39 12.87 32.61
C GLU A 61 -38.05 12.52 34.05
N LEU A 62 -36.82 12.01 34.31
CA LEU A 62 -36.34 11.82 35.67
C LEU A 62 -36.37 13.14 36.45
N LYS A 63 -35.88 14.24 35.85
CA LYS A 63 -35.93 15.58 36.44
C LYS A 63 -37.37 16.01 36.74
N GLN A 64 -38.33 15.73 35.87
CA GLN A 64 -39.73 16.04 36.14
C GLN A 64 -40.27 15.27 37.36
N ARG A 65 -39.92 13.98 37.48
CA ARG A 65 -40.35 13.13 38.60
C ARG A 65 -39.65 13.46 39.92
N SER A 66 -38.43 13.97 39.87
CA SER A 66 -37.61 14.31 41.04
C SER A 66 -37.73 15.79 41.46
N GLY A 67 -38.59 16.58 40.82
CA GLY A 67 -38.74 18.01 41.14
C GLY A 67 -37.55 18.88 40.67
N GLY A 68 -36.86 18.46 39.62
CA GLY A 68 -35.79 19.19 38.93
C GLY A 68 -34.38 18.66 39.21
N VAL A 69 -34.23 17.58 39.97
CA VAL A 69 -32.92 17.07 40.40
C VAL A 69 -32.20 16.34 39.27
N ASP A 70 -30.95 16.76 39.03
CA ASP A 70 -30.01 16.08 38.15
C ASP A 70 -29.11 15.12 38.96
N PRO A 71 -29.20 13.79 38.77
CA PRO A 71 -28.38 12.85 39.54
C PRO A 71 -26.87 13.01 39.27
N PHE A 72 -26.46 13.56 38.12
CA PHE A 72 -25.05 13.74 37.78
C PHE A 72 -24.41 14.98 38.41
N GLN A 73 -25.22 15.84 39.05
CA GLN A 73 -24.75 17.04 39.75
C GLN A 73 -24.77 16.88 41.27
N VAL A 74 -25.28 15.75 41.79
CA VAL A 74 -25.29 15.49 43.23
C VAL A 74 -23.86 15.14 43.70
N PRO A 75 -23.33 15.82 44.73
CA PRO A 75 -21.98 15.55 45.26
C PRO A 75 -21.80 14.10 45.70
N ALA A 76 -20.57 13.58 45.57
CA ALA A 76 -20.26 12.20 45.91
C ALA A 76 -20.35 11.90 47.43
N ASP A 77 -20.18 12.92 48.27
CA ASP A 77 -20.25 12.87 49.72
C ASP A 77 -21.64 13.17 50.30
N ALA A 78 -22.65 13.36 49.44
CA ALA A 78 -24.03 13.60 49.86
C ALA A 78 -24.60 12.40 50.63
N ASP A 79 -25.23 12.66 51.78
CA ASP A 79 -25.82 11.62 52.62
C ASP A 79 -27.21 11.22 52.07
N PRO A 80 -27.40 9.97 51.60
CA PRO A 80 -28.66 9.50 51.02
C PRO A 80 -29.85 9.48 52.00
N ASN A 81 -29.61 9.68 53.30
CA ASN A 81 -30.65 9.72 54.32
C ASN A 81 -31.16 11.13 54.61
N THR A 82 -30.38 12.17 54.33
CA THR A 82 -30.72 13.56 54.70
C THR A 82 -30.69 14.53 53.53
N ASP A 83 -29.92 14.24 52.48
CA ASP A 83 -29.79 15.13 51.33
C ASP A 83 -31.12 15.23 50.56
N PRO A 84 -31.70 16.45 50.41
CA PRO A 84 -33.00 16.62 49.75
C PRO A 84 -33.03 16.13 48.29
N ALA A 85 -31.92 16.25 47.57
CA ALA A 85 -31.82 15.82 46.18
C ALA A 85 -31.84 14.29 46.07
N LEU A 86 -31.10 13.60 46.94
CA LEU A 86 -31.11 12.13 47.00
C LEU A 86 -32.46 11.58 47.49
N LEU A 87 -33.11 12.26 48.44
CA LEU A 87 -34.47 11.90 48.87
C LEU A 87 -35.48 12.04 47.73
N ALA A 88 -35.39 13.10 46.92
CA ALA A 88 -36.25 13.31 45.76
C ALA A 88 -35.99 12.28 44.65
N LEU A 89 -34.72 11.96 44.36
CA LEU A 89 -34.35 10.89 43.43
C LEU A 89 -34.85 9.52 43.90
N ARG A 90 -34.79 9.25 45.21
CA ARG A 90 -35.35 8.01 45.80
C ARG A 90 -36.86 7.94 45.61
N ASN A 91 -37.57 9.05 45.81
CA ASN A 91 -39.02 9.12 45.57
C ASN A 91 -39.37 8.93 44.09
N ALA A 92 -38.52 9.42 43.19
CA ALA A 92 -38.61 9.16 41.75
C ALA A 92 -38.16 7.74 41.35
N ARG A 93 -37.79 6.90 42.33
CA ARG A 93 -37.28 5.52 42.17
C ARG A 93 -36.00 5.42 41.35
N PHE A 94 -35.17 6.47 41.32
CA PHE A 94 -33.88 6.43 40.66
C PHE A 94 -33.00 5.31 41.23
N MET A 95 -32.35 4.56 40.34
CA MET A 95 -31.42 3.47 40.71
C MET A 95 -30.00 3.80 40.31
N VAL A 96 -29.78 4.05 39.02
CA VAL A 96 -28.45 4.18 38.43
C VAL A 96 -28.48 5.10 37.22
N GLY A 97 -27.33 5.68 36.89
CA GLY A 97 -27.14 6.44 35.67
C GLY A 97 -25.67 6.52 35.29
N PHE A 98 -25.41 6.78 34.03
CA PHE A 98 -24.07 7.12 33.56
C PHE A 98 -24.11 8.28 32.56
N LYS A 99 -23.01 9.00 32.52
CA LYS A 99 -22.75 10.12 31.64
C LYS A 99 -21.39 9.90 30.98
N ALA A 100 -21.36 9.83 29.66
CA ALA A 100 -20.16 9.46 28.91
C ALA A 100 -20.00 10.31 27.65
N ARG A 101 -18.76 10.70 27.34
CA ARG A 101 -18.40 11.34 26.08
C ARG A 101 -17.37 10.49 25.36
N ILE A 102 -17.66 10.12 24.13
CA ILE A 102 -16.74 9.39 23.25
C ILE A 102 -15.49 10.24 22.98
N GLY A 103 -14.30 9.64 23.05
CA GLY A 103 -13.04 10.31 22.74
C GLY A 103 -11.86 9.79 23.55
N LEU A 104 -10.72 10.46 23.42
CA LEU A 104 -9.55 10.16 24.24
C LEU A 104 -9.63 10.83 25.62
N PRO A 105 -9.31 10.10 26.71
CA PRO A 105 -9.29 10.64 28.06
C PRO A 105 -8.18 11.68 28.25
N PRO A 106 -8.42 12.72 29.09
CA PRO A 106 -7.40 13.71 29.39
C PRO A 106 -6.25 13.15 30.24
N GLY A 107 -5.09 13.79 30.15
CA GLY A 107 -3.93 13.50 31.00
C GLY A 107 -2.98 12.40 30.50
N ILE A 108 -3.22 11.82 29.31
CA ILE A 108 -2.29 10.88 28.66
C ILE A 108 -2.08 11.33 27.21
N ALA A 109 -0.83 11.35 26.75
CA ALA A 109 -0.54 11.66 25.35
C ALA A 109 -1.09 10.54 24.44
N PRO A 110 -1.60 10.85 23.23
CA PRO A 110 -2.15 9.82 22.33
C PRO A 110 -1.21 8.64 22.09
N LEU A 111 0.10 8.85 21.97
CA LEU A 111 1.06 7.75 21.77
C LEU A 111 1.22 6.83 23.00
N ASP A 112 1.01 7.36 24.19
CA ASP A 112 1.10 6.61 25.45
C ASP A 112 -0.22 5.87 25.77
N MET A 113 -1.29 6.14 25.00
CA MET A 113 -2.55 5.41 25.13
C MET A 113 -2.37 3.94 24.72
N PRO A 114 -3.02 3.01 25.43
CA PRO A 114 -3.18 1.64 24.97
C PRO A 114 -3.76 1.57 23.55
N ASP A 115 -3.50 0.46 22.86
CA ASP A 115 -4.07 0.26 21.53
C ASP A 115 -5.60 0.17 21.61
N ILE A 116 -6.24 0.91 20.72
CA ILE A 116 -7.68 0.85 20.48
C ILE A 116 -8.02 -0.47 19.79
N VAL A 117 -7.12 -0.95 18.92
CA VAL A 117 -7.34 -2.14 18.10
C VAL A 117 -6.18 -3.10 18.27
N VAL A 118 -6.50 -4.35 18.56
CA VAL A 118 -5.53 -5.45 18.53
C VAL A 118 -6.09 -6.53 17.62
N PHE A 119 -5.38 -6.78 16.52
CA PHE A 119 -5.71 -7.87 15.60
C PHE A 119 -5.52 -9.22 16.29
N GLY A 120 -6.50 -10.10 16.09
CA GLY A 120 -6.35 -11.51 16.38
C GLY A 120 -5.77 -12.26 15.18
N ASN A 121 -5.89 -13.58 15.22
CA ASN A 121 -5.43 -14.45 14.13
C ASN A 121 -6.36 -14.44 12.91
N ASP A 122 -7.59 -13.95 13.08
CA ASP A 122 -8.62 -13.87 12.06
C ASP A 122 -9.58 -12.68 12.27
N TYR A 123 -10.50 -12.52 11.32
CA TYR A 123 -11.50 -11.44 11.30
C TYR A 123 -12.55 -11.48 12.39
N SER A 124 -12.73 -12.62 13.05
CA SER A 124 -13.72 -12.81 14.11
C SER A 124 -13.19 -12.48 15.49
N ASN A 125 -11.88 -12.21 15.62
CA ASN A 125 -11.21 -12.09 16.91
C ASN A 125 -10.42 -10.78 17.03
N VAL A 126 -11.00 -9.65 16.59
CA VAL A 126 -10.37 -8.34 16.78
C VAL A 126 -10.80 -7.76 18.12
N THR A 127 -9.82 -7.39 18.94
CA THR A 127 -10.07 -6.71 20.20
C THR A 127 -10.24 -5.22 19.93
N PHE A 128 -11.37 -4.67 20.35
CA PHE A 128 -11.65 -3.24 20.33
C PHE A 128 -11.72 -2.69 21.76
N ARG A 129 -10.91 -1.67 22.04
CA ARG A 129 -10.91 -0.95 23.32
C ARG A 129 -11.60 0.39 23.16
N LEU A 130 -12.77 0.45 23.76
CA LEU A 130 -13.59 1.63 23.84
C LEU A 130 -13.07 2.56 24.95
N MET A 131 -12.86 3.83 24.59
CA MET A 131 -12.42 4.88 25.49
C MET A 131 -13.39 6.07 25.48
N CYS A 132 -13.40 6.80 26.59
CA CYS A 132 -14.21 7.99 26.78
C CYS A 132 -13.35 9.17 27.25
N ALA A 133 -13.59 10.33 26.64
CA ALA A 133 -13.02 11.61 27.07
C ALA A 133 -13.53 12.02 28.45
N GLU A 134 -14.82 11.75 28.72
CA GLU A 134 -15.47 12.00 30.01
C GLU A 134 -16.31 10.78 30.38
N PHE A 135 -16.25 10.36 31.66
CA PHE A 135 -17.10 9.29 32.17
C PHE A 135 -17.45 9.51 33.63
N LEU A 136 -18.74 9.43 33.97
CA LEU A 136 -19.29 9.54 35.31
C LEU A 136 -20.37 8.48 35.50
N VAL A 137 -20.32 7.77 36.62
CA VAL A 137 -21.36 6.83 37.03
C VAL A 137 -21.96 7.25 38.35
N VAL A 138 -23.26 7.04 38.48
CA VAL A 138 -24.01 7.33 39.71
C VAL A 138 -24.92 6.16 40.06
N SER A 139 -25.09 5.90 41.37
CA SER A 139 -26.02 4.88 41.86
C SER A 139 -26.60 5.28 43.21
N LEU A 140 -27.91 5.13 43.35
CA LEU A 140 -28.64 5.26 44.60
C LEU A 140 -29.24 3.91 44.98
N LYS A 141 -28.79 3.33 46.09
CA LYS A 141 -29.44 2.16 46.70
C LYS A 141 -30.29 2.67 47.87
N PRO A 142 -31.62 2.46 47.88
CA PRO A 142 -32.52 3.08 48.85
C PRO A 142 -32.39 2.54 50.29
N GLY A 143 -31.53 1.54 50.53
CA GLY A 143 -31.44 0.82 51.80
C GLY A 143 -32.62 -0.15 51.99
N GLY A 144 -32.50 -1.03 52.96
CA GLY A 144 -33.54 -1.99 53.35
C GLY A 144 -33.65 -2.09 54.87
N GLY A 145 -34.49 -2.99 55.38
CA GLY A 145 -34.75 -3.12 56.82
C GLY A 145 -33.51 -3.35 57.70
N TYR A 146 -32.40 -3.81 57.12
CA TYR A 146 -31.12 -4.05 57.80
C TYR A 146 -29.91 -3.39 57.13
N SER A 147 -30.12 -2.58 56.07
CA SER A 147 -29.02 -2.00 55.28
C SER A 147 -29.27 -0.52 55.06
N PRO A 148 -28.31 0.37 55.37
CA PRO A 148 -28.48 1.81 55.13
C PRO A 148 -28.59 2.11 53.63
N ALA A 149 -29.21 3.23 53.29
CA ALA A 149 -29.16 3.76 51.93
C ALA A 149 -27.72 4.14 51.58
N THR A 150 -27.32 3.95 50.32
CA THR A 150 -25.98 4.29 49.84
C THR A 150 -26.06 5.09 48.55
N TRP A 151 -25.23 6.12 48.45
CA TRP A 151 -25.02 6.92 47.24
C TRP A 151 -23.62 6.67 46.70
N LEU A 152 -23.51 6.57 45.38
CA LEU A 152 -22.26 6.47 44.65
C LEU A 152 -22.29 7.52 43.54
N SER A 153 -21.24 8.33 43.44
CA SER A 153 -20.96 9.20 42.31
C SER A 153 -19.46 9.17 42.05
N VAL A 154 -19.04 8.56 40.95
CA VAL A 154 -17.62 8.34 40.66
C VAL A 154 -17.31 8.69 39.21
N GLN A 155 -16.32 9.56 39.05
CA GLN A 155 -15.81 9.99 37.75
C GLN A 155 -14.55 9.22 37.38
N GLN A 156 -14.33 9.01 36.09
CA GLN A 156 -13.06 8.52 35.55
C GLN A 156 -11.91 9.43 36.02
N PRO A 157 -10.89 8.90 36.72
CA PRO A 157 -9.76 9.69 37.16
C PRO A 157 -8.89 10.16 35.99
N GLU A 158 -8.30 11.35 36.12
CA GLU A 158 -7.31 11.85 35.17
C GLU A 158 -6.12 10.88 35.08
N GLY A 159 -5.63 10.63 33.86
CA GLY A 159 -4.50 9.72 33.65
C GLY A 159 -4.79 8.23 33.86
N LYS A 160 -6.03 7.84 34.18
CA LYS A 160 -6.44 6.44 34.40
C LYS A 160 -7.70 6.11 33.61
N PRO A 161 -7.57 5.78 32.32
CA PRO A 161 -8.71 5.60 31.43
C PRO A 161 -9.50 4.35 31.80
N TRP A 162 -10.83 4.50 31.83
CA TRP A 162 -11.75 3.38 31.91
C TRP A 162 -11.94 2.80 30.51
N MET A 163 -11.31 1.65 30.26
CA MET A 163 -11.35 0.96 28.98
C MET A 163 -12.36 -0.17 29.01
N PHE A 164 -13.37 -0.09 28.14
CA PHE A 164 -14.30 -1.19 27.90
C PHE A 164 -13.75 -2.02 26.74
N THR A 165 -13.59 -3.32 26.94
CA THR A 165 -12.98 -4.19 25.94
C THR A 165 -14.04 -5.11 25.36
N SER A 166 -14.13 -5.11 24.03
CA SER A 166 -15.06 -5.94 23.27
C SER A 166 -14.30 -6.76 22.24
N ILE A 167 -14.79 -7.97 21.95
CA ILE A 167 -14.36 -8.71 20.76
C ILE A 167 -15.39 -8.45 19.68
N VAL A 168 -14.89 -8.01 18.53
CA VAL A 168 -15.71 -7.58 17.41
C VAL A 168 -15.24 -8.26 16.14
N ASN A 169 -16.21 -8.63 15.32
CA ASN A 169 -15.93 -9.09 13.98
C ASN A 169 -15.63 -7.88 13.09
N LEU A 170 -14.77 -8.06 12.10
CA LEU A 170 -14.62 -7.09 11.03
C LEU A 170 -15.59 -7.45 9.91
N ARG A 171 -16.32 -6.44 9.42
CA ARG A 171 -17.20 -6.59 8.27
C ARG A 171 -16.79 -5.64 7.17
N GLU A 172 -16.72 -6.19 5.96
CA GLU A 172 -16.60 -5.37 4.76
C GLU A 172 -17.97 -4.78 4.44
N VAL A 173 -18.05 -3.46 4.39
CA VAL A 173 -19.26 -2.76 3.98
C VAL A 173 -18.94 -1.90 2.77
N THR A 174 -19.74 -2.05 1.72
CA THR A 174 -19.73 -1.12 0.60
C THR A 174 -20.62 0.06 0.96
N VAL A 175 -20.01 1.22 1.17
CA VAL A 175 -20.72 2.45 1.50
C VAL A 175 -21.05 3.17 0.20
N GLY A 176 -22.35 3.32 -0.07
CA GLY A 176 -22.87 4.11 -1.18
C GLY A 176 -22.53 5.60 -1.03
N SER A 177 -22.52 6.34 -2.14
CA SER A 177 -22.19 7.77 -2.19
C SER A 177 -23.07 8.65 -1.30
N ASP A 178 -24.28 8.20 -0.96
CA ASP A 178 -25.24 8.85 -0.07
C ASP A 178 -24.80 8.86 1.40
N LYS A 179 -24.05 7.84 1.84
CA LYS A 179 -23.45 7.76 3.19
C LYS A 179 -22.06 8.39 3.28
N TYR A 180 -21.55 8.96 2.19
CA TYR A 180 -20.29 9.70 2.19
C TYR A 180 -20.33 10.91 3.15
N ASN A 181 -21.45 11.62 3.14
CA ASN A 181 -21.62 12.84 3.93
C ASN A 181 -21.73 12.58 5.44
N THR A 182 -21.93 11.32 5.84
CA THR A 182 -21.96 10.91 7.25
C THR A 182 -20.59 10.44 7.74
N LEU A 183 -19.56 10.43 6.89
CA LEU A 183 -18.20 10.17 7.33
C LEU A 183 -17.62 11.42 8.00
N PRO A 184 -16.61 11.29 8.87
CA PRO A 184 -15.95 12.45 9.48
C PRO A 184 -15.37 13.42 8.42
N PRO A 185 -15.38 14.75 8.67
CA PRO A 185 -14.93 15.75 7.69
C PRO A 185 -13.49 15.53 7.19
N GLU A 186 -12.60 14.99 8.02
CA GLU A 186 -11.23 14.68 7.62
C GLU A 186 -11.14 13.49 6.66
N VAL A 187 -12.00 12.47 6.86
CA VAL A 187 -12.16 11.35 5.93
C VAL A 187 -12.77 11.85 4.62
N GLN A 188 -13.80 12.70 4.70
CA GLN A 188 -14.35 13.37 3.52
C GLN A 188 -13.31 14.26 2.83
N LYS A 189 -12.38 14.89 3.54
CA LYS A 189 -11.33 15.74 2.95
C LYS A 189 -10.22 14.93 2.31
N ALA A 190 -9.82 13.81 2.92
CA ALA A 190 -8.91 12.83 2.32
C ALA A 190 -9.49 12.22 1.03
N ILE A 191 -10.83 12.18 0.93
CA ILE A 191 -11.55 11.63 -0.22
C ILE A 191 -12.11 12.74 -1.15
N SER A 192 -12.08 14.03 -0.80
CA SER A 192 -12.68 15.09 -1.64
C SER A 192 -11.89 15.42 -2.91
N GLY A 193 -10.62 15.00 -3.00
CA GLY A 193 -9.83 15.01 -4.25
C GLY A 193 -10.32 14.01 -5.31
N PHE A 194 -11.34 13.22 -4.96
CA PHE A 194 -11.88 12.12 -5.71
C PHE A 194 -13.38 12.39 -5.91
N ASN A 195 -13.76 12.98 -7.06
CA ASN A 195 -15.13 13.41 -7.40
C ASN A 195 -16.27 12.52 -6.85
N ALA A 196 -17.18 13.13 -6.10
CA ALA A 196 -18.26 12.53 -5.29
C ALA A 196 -19.37 11.75 -6.04
N GLY A 197 -19.15 11.32 -7.28
CA GLY A 197 -20.12 10.56 -8.09
C GLY A 197 -19.51 9.36 -8.82
N THR A 198 -18.31 8.91 -8.41
CA THR A 198 -17.46 8.03 -9.23
C THR A 198 -16.92 6.82 -8.45
N PHE A 199 -17.37 6.60 -7.21
CA PHE A 199 -16.75 5.68 -6.25
C PHE A 199 -17.75 4.82 -5.46
N GLY A 200 -17.32 3.62 -5.10
CA GLY A 200 -17.76 2.94 -3.87
C GLY A 200 -16.64 3.02 -2.84
N VAL A 201 -16.94 3.41 -1.60
CA VAL A 201 -15.95 3.27 -0.51
C VAL A 201 -16.20 1.92 0.13
N GLN A 202 -15.29 0.98 -0.06
CA GLN A 202 -15.26 -0.24 0.74
C GLN A 202 -14.60 0.12 2.06
N GLN A 203 -15.32 -0.10 3.16
CA GLN A 203 -14.83 0.19 4.50
C GLN A 203 -14.79 -1.10 5.28
N LEU A 204 -13.72 -1.27 6.03
CA LEU A 204 -13.70 -2.26 7.10
C LEU A 204 -14.26 -1.60 8.34
N LEU A 205 -15.47 -1.99 8.67
CA LEU A 205 -16.18 -1.51 9.83
C LEU A 205 -16.10 -2.56 10.92
N PHE A 206 -16.04 -2.11 12.16
CA PHE A 206 -16.37 -2.99 13.26
C PHE A 206 -17.83 -3.39 13.15
N ASP A 207 -18.09 -4.70 13.18
CA ASP A 207 -19.44 -5.22 13.30
C ASP A 207 -19.92 -5.05 14.74
N LEU A 208 -20.34 -3.82 15.04
CA LEU A 208 -20.80 -3.43 16.36
C LEU A 208 -22.16 -4.07 16.72
N ASP A 209 -22.89 -4.59 15.73
CA ASP A 209 -24.19 -5.24 15.93
C ASP A 209 -24.04 -6.61 16.62
N ASN A 210 -22.88 -7.27 16.46
CA ASN A 210 -22.54 -8.57 17.06
C ASN A 210 -21.44 -8.46 18.13
N ALA A 211 -21.09 -7.25 18.56
CA ALA A 211 -20.02 -7.01 19.51
C ALA A 211 -20.36 -7.60 20.89
N ALA A 212 -19.52 -8.52 21.37
CA ALA A 212 -19.68 -9.11 22.70
C ALA A 212 -18.70 -8.46 23.68
N LEU A 213 -19.22 -7.88 24.77
CA LEU A 213 -18.39 -7.32 25.83
C LEU A 213 -17.53 -8.42 26.45
N GLN A 214 -16.21 -8.24 26.40
CA GLN A 214 -15.27 -9.13 27.06
C GLN A 214 -15.04 -8.70 28.51
N SER A 215 -14.93 -7.38 28.75
CA SER A 215 -14.73 -6.85 30.10
C SER A 215 -15.12 -5.38 30.23
N ILE A 216 -15.70 -5.01 31.38
CA ILE A 216 -15.77 -3.62 31.83
C ILE A 216 -14.56 -3.26 32.71
N PRO A 217 -14.13 -1.99 32.76
CA PRO A 217 -13.03 -1.58 33.62
C PRO A 217 -13.41 -1.67 35.10
N THR A 218 -12.43 -1.90 35.97
CA THR A 218 -12.63 -1.84 37.41
C THR A 218 -12.85 -0.41 37.86
N MET A 219 -14.04 -0.12 38.38
CA MET A 219 -14.41 1.20 38.90
C MET A 219 -14.57 1.13 40.42
N SER A 220 -13.99 2.09 41.14
CA SER A 220 -14.10 2.15 42.60
C SER A 220 -15.56 2.25 43.03
N GLY A 221 -16.00 1.38 43.94
CA GLY A 221 -17.39 1.36 44.45
C GLY A 221 -18.42 0.71 43.54
N VAL A 222 -18.04 0.24 42.33
CA VAL A 222 -18.93 -0.53 41.45
C VAL A 222 -18.66 -2.02 41.64
N GLU A 223 -19.56 -2.69 42.37
CA GLU A 223 -19.42 -4.11 42.69
C GLU A 223 -19.94 -5.01 41.55
N PRO A 224 -19.24 -6.10 41.20
CA PRO A 224 -19.74 -7.10 40.27
C PRO A 224 -21.14 -7.61 40.65
N GLY A 225 -22.05 -7.67 39.68
CA GLY A 225 -23.44 -8.10 39.89
C GLY A 225 -24.37 -7.04 40.49
N SER A 226 -23.88 -5.85 40.84
CA SER A 226 -24.75 -4.72 41.20
C SER A 226 -25.59 -4.23 40.00
N ALA A 227 -26.70 -3.53 40.26
CA ALA A 227 -27.53 -2.96 39.18
C ALA A 227 -26.72 -2.04 38.24
N LEU A 228 -25.80 -1.23 38.79
CA LEU A 228 -24.93 -0.36 38.00
C LEU A 228 -23.97 -1.19 37.13
N TYR A 229 -23.38 -2.25 37.69
CA TYR A 229 -22.53 -3.16 36.93
C TYR A 229 -23.27 -3.82 35.77
N MET A 230 -24.50 -4.29 36.00
CA MET A 230 -25.31 -4.92 34.95
C MET A 230 -25.70 -3.93 33.85
N VAL A 231 -26.12 -2.71 34.19
CA VAL A 231 -26.43 -1.65 33.20
C VAL A 231 -25.19 -1.27 32.38
N LEU A 232 -24.01 -1.13 33.02
CA LEU A 232 -22.76 -0.88 32.29
C LEU A 232 -22.35 -2.06 31.39
N GLN A 233 -22.70 -3.29 31.78
CA GLN A 233 -22.39 -4.47 30.97
C GLN A 233 -23.35 -4.65 29.79
N GLN A 234 -24.64 -4.40 29.99
CA GLN A 234 -25.69 -4.68 29.01
C GLN A 234 -25.98 -3.49 28.10
N ASP A 235 -26.03 -2.30 28.65
CA ASP A 235 -26.62 -1.15 27.95
C ASP A 235 -25.58 -0.13 27.50
N PHE A 236 -24.46 0.01 28.22
CA PHE A 236 -23.44 1.02 27.89
C PHE A 236 -22.81 0.77 26.51
N LEU A 237 -22.40 -0.46 26.21
CA LEU A 237 -21.85 -0.79 24.88
C LEU A 237 -22.88 -0.54 23.78
N GLY A 238 -24.10 -1.04 23.94
CA GLY A 238 -25.16 -0.86 22.95
C GLY A 238 -25.42 0.63 22.70
N THR A 239 -25.58 1.42 23.75
CA THR A 239 -25.77 2.88 23.65
C THR A 239 -24.57 3.56 22.96
N TYR A 240 -23.35 3.18 23.34
CA TYR A 240 -22.13 3.74 22.75
C TYR A 240 -22.03 3.41 21.26
N PHE A 241 -22.30 2.17 20.89
CA PHE A 241 -22.28 1.73 19.50
C PHE A 241 -23.40 2.37 18.70
N SER A 242 -24.60 2.53 19.25
CA SER A 242 -25.68 3.29 18.59
C SER A 242 -25.28 4.74 18.36
N GLN A 243 -24.65 5.41 19.33
CA GLN A 243 -24.18 6.78 19.14
C GLN A 243 -23.10 6.88 18.07
N MET A 244 -22.13 5.94 18.07
CA MET A 244 -21.15 5.86 16.99
C MET A 244 -21.80 5.57 15.63
N GLN A 245 -22.87 4.78 15.58
CA GLN A 245 -23.58 4.51 14.33
C GLN A 245 -24.31 5.74 13.78
N GLU A 246 -24.86 6.60 14.64
CA GLU A 246 -25.50 7.86 14.24
C GLU A 246 -24.53 8.83 13.57
N ASP A 247 -23.29 8.92 14.08
CA ASP A 247 -22.25 9.81 13.57
C ASP A 247 -21.33 9.15 12.52
N GLY A 248 -21.67 7.92 12.10
CA GLY A 248 -20.91 7.10 11.17
C GLY A 248 -20.04 6.05 11.86
N GLN A 249 -20.20 4.78 11.46
CA GLN A 249 -19.48 3.66 12.08
C GLN A 249 -17.96 3.88 12.09
N PRO A 250 -17.26 3.56 13.19
CA PRO A 250 -15.80 3.69 13.26
C PRO A 250 -15.16 2.81 12.18
N VAL A 251 -14.38 3.44 11.31
CA VAL A 251 -13.74 2.81 10.18
C VAL A 251 -12.30 2.45 10.54
N LEU A 252 -11.92 1.19 10.34
CA LEU A 252 -10.53 0.73 10.51
C LEU A 252 -9.66 1.01 9.29
N GLY A 253 -10.28 0.92 8.12
CA GLY A 253 -9.64 1.09 6.83
C GLY A 253 -10.67 1.46 5.78
N CYS A 254 -10.31 2.40 4.91
CA CYS A 254 -11.10 2.77 3.74
C CYS A 254 -10.32 2.35 2.50
N THR A 255 -10.92 1.54 1.64
CA THR A 255 -10.51 1.39 0.24
C THR A 255 -11.48 2.09 -0.67
N ILE A 256 -10.93 2.85 -1.60
CA ILE A 256 -11.71 3.60 -2.58
C ILE A 256 -11.71 2.78 -3.87
N THR A 257 -12.87 2.28 -4.31
CA THR A 257 -13.03 1.64 -5.62
C THR A 257 -13.60 2.67 -6.60
N ARG A 258 -12.98 2.88 -7.78
CA ARG A 258 -13.32 3.98 -8.72
C ARG A 258 -13.81 3.47 -10.08
N ILE A 259 -14.76 4.18 -10.69
CA ILE A 259 -15.18 4.02 -12.10
C ILE A 259 -14.86 5.31 -12.88
N GLY A 260 -13.59 5.53 -13.27
CA GLY A 260 -13.17 6.68 -14.10
C GLY A 260 -11.77 6.46 -14.70
N PRO A 261 -11.34 7.21 -15.73
CA PRO A 261 -10.10 6.92 -16.44
C PRO A 261 -8.90 7.15 -15.52
N ASP A 262 -8.26 6.03 -15.18
CA ASP A 262 -7.11 5.97 -14.30
C ASP A 262 -5.88 6.63 -14.95
N ARG A 263 -5.03 7.24 -14.12
CA ARG A 263 -3.65 7.61 -14.52
C ARG A 263 -2.63 6.57 -14.06
N SER A 264 -3.01 5.67 -13.17
CA SER A 264 -2.21 4.52 -12.74
C SER A 264 -2.07 3.56 -13.92
N SER A 265 -0.89 2.94 -14.01
CA SER A 265 -0.64 1.95 -15.06
C SER A 265 -1.40 0.64 -14.83
N LEU A 266 -1.98 0.46 -13.63
CA LEU A 266 -2.77 -0.71 -13.23
C LEU A 266 -4.07 -0.26 -12.58
N ASN A 267 -5.18 -0.50 -13.27
CA ASN A 267 -6.50 -0.14 -12.78
C ASN A 267 -6.93 -1.16 -11.73
N ILE A 268 -6.93 -0.79 -10.44
CA ILE A 268 -7.54 -1.61 -9.40
C ILE A 268 -9.05 -1.60 -9.60
N THR A 269 -9.62 -2.78 -9.75
CA THR A 269 -11.06 -2.95 -10.02
C THR A 269 -11.80 -3.62 -8.88
N ASN A 270 -11.10 -4.36 -8.02
CA ASN A 270 -11.70 -4.94 -6.83
C ASN A 270 -10.65 -5.07 -5.73
N VAL A 271 -11.08 -5.04 -4.48
CA VAL A 271 -10.24 -5.24 -3.30
C VAL A 271 -10.93 -6.23 -2.39
N GLN A 272 -10.18 -7.21 -1.90
CA GLN A 272 -10.52 -7.98 -0.72
C GLN A 272 -9.53 -7.66 0.38
N MET A 273 -9.93 -7.78 1.64
CA MET A 273 -9.00 -7.60 2.73
C MET A 273 -8.56 -8.94 3.32
N GLN A 274 -7.40 -8.96 3.98
CA GLN A 274 -6.97 -10.02 4.88
C GLN A 274 -6.16 -9.50 6.07
N LEU A 275 -6.38 -10.04 7.27
CA LEU A 275 -5.42 -9.86 8.37
C LEU A 275 -4.15 -10.70 8.13
N GLY A 276 -3.00 -10.04 8.24
CA GLY A 276 -1.67 -10.63 8.26
C GLY A 276 -1.13 -10.65 9.69
N PRO A 277 -1.43 -11.70 10.48
CA PRO A 277 -0.82 -11.87 11.79
C PRO A 277 0.70 -12.06 11.65
N PHE A 278 1.43 -11.79 12.73
CA PHE A 278 2.88 -11.97 12.73
C PHE A 278 3.24 -13.45 12.65
N VAL A 279 4.17 -13.80 11.76
CA VAL A 279 4.66 -15.17 11.56
C VAL A 279 6.11 -15.35 12.01
N ASP A 280 6.45 -16.55 12.48
CA ASP A 280 7.82 -16.96 12.79
C ASP A 280 8.61 -17.32 11.52
N GLY A 281 9.88 -17.70 11.66
CA GLY A 281 10.77 -18.03 10.54
C GLY A 281 10.34 -19.20 9.66
N ASP A 282 9.39 -20.02 10.11
CA ASP A 282 8.81 -21.15 9.37
C ASP A 282 7.48 -20.76 8.68
N GLY A 283 7.11 -19.48 8.77
CA GLY A 283 5.88 -18.93 8.21
C GLY A 283 4.64 -19.32 8.99
N GLN A 284 4.79 -19.76 10.24
CA GLN A 284 3.68 -20.11 11.13
C GLN A 284 3.26 -18.91 11.97
N ILE A 285 1.96 -18.78 12.24
CA ILE A 285 1.43 -17.71 13.07
C ILE A 285 1.97 -17.86 14.50
N VAL A 286 2.54 -16.78 15.03
CA VAL A 286 2.95 -16.75 16.44
C VAL A 286 1.69 -16.61 17.31
N PRO A 287 1.39 -17.55 18.22
CA PRO A 287 0.15 -17.53 18.99
C PRO A 287 0.07 -16.40 20.01
N ASP A 288 1.20 -16.03 20.63
CA ASP A 288 1.29 -14.96 21.64
C ASP A 288 2.38 -13.95 21.25
N PRO A 289 2.13 -13.13 20.21
CA PRO A 289 3.13 -12.20 19.71
C PRO A 289 3.44 -11.13 20.76
N THR A 290 4.73 -10.77 20.90
CA THR A 290 5.17 -9.62 21.70
C THR A 290 4.55 -8.32 21.19
N ARG A 291 4.63 -7.22 21.97
CA ARG A 291 4.09 -5.93 21.54
C ARG A 291 4.66 -5.47 20.20
N GLN A 292 5.98 -5.55 20.03
CA GLN A 292 6.64 -5.18 18.77
C GLN A 292 6.16 -6.03 17.60
N GLN A 293 5.94 -7.34 17.80
CA GLN A 293 5.41 -8.22 16.75
C GLN A 293 3.95 -7.91 16.41
N ARG A 294 3.11 -7.58 17.41
CA ARG A 294 1.73 -7.13 17.17
C ARG A 294 1.67 -5.82 16.41
N ASP A 295 2.55 -4.89 16.73
CA ASP A 295 2.64 -3.59 16.05
C ASP A 295 2.95 -3.77 14.55
N LEU A 296 3.66 -4.85 14.18
CA LEU A 296 4.00 -5.21 12.80
C LEU A 296 2.94 -6.07 12.08
N ALA A 297 1.93 -6.58 12.78
CA ALA A 297 0.81 -7.27 12.13
C ALA A 297 0.10 -6.30 11.17
N THR A 298 -0.44 -6.81 10.07
CA THR A 298 -0.98 -5.97 8.99
C THR A 298 -2.44 -6.24 8.69
N LEU A 299 -3.14 -5.20 8.22
CA LEU A 299 -4.32 -5.32 7.39
C LEU A 299 -3.88 -5.23 5.92
N ASN A 300 -4.05 -6.33 5.19
CA ASN A 300 -3.65 -6.47 3.79
C ASN A 300 -4.85 -6.24 2.88
N TYR A 301 -4.70 -5.36 1.91
CA TYR A 301 -5.62 -5.12 0.81
C TYR A 301 -5.10 -5.90 -0.39
N LEU A 302 -5.83 -6.94 -0.76
CA LEU A 302 -5.58 -7.85 -1.88
C LEU A 302 -6.32 -7.30 -3.11
N CYS A 303 -5.57 -6.73 -4.04
CA CYS A 303 -6.14 -5.95 -5.13
C CYS A 303 -6.20 -6.77 -6.43
N ALA A 304 -7.37 -6.81 -7.05
CA ALA A 304 -7.56 -7.29 -8.41
C ALA A 304 -7.46 -6.13 -9.40
N VAL A 305 -6.97 -6.41 -10.61
CA VAL A 305 -6.84 -5.40 -11.68
C VAL A 305 -7.65 -5.80 -12.91
N ASN A 306 -7.93 -4.84 -13.79
CA ASN A 306 -8.52 -5.07 -15.11
C ASN A 306 -9.86 -5.83 -15.13
N ASN A 307 -10.71 -5.62 -14.10
CA ASN A 307 -12.02 -6.25 -13.91
C ASN A 307 -11.96 -7.76 -13.64
N GLU A 308 -10.81 -8.28 -13.24
CA GLU A 308 -10.71 -9.65 -12.78
C GLU A 308 -11.43 -9.85 -11.43
N SER A 309 -11.95 -11.06 -11.23
CA SER A 309 -12.52 -11.45 -9.94
C SER A 309 -11.41 -11.51 -8.89
N PRO A 310 -11.64 -10.97 -7.68
CA PRO A 310 -10.66 -11.06 -6.62
C PRO A 310 -10.44 -12.51 -6.21
N LEU A 311 -9.16 -12.89 -6.08
CA LEU A 311 -8.76 -14.20 -5.59
C LEU A 311 -9.09 -14.32 -4.10
N PRO A 312 -9.47 -15.52 -3.61
CA PRO A 312 -9.78 -15.72 -2.21
C PRO A 312 -8.59 -15.37 -1.32
N PRO A 313 -8.80 -14.86 -0.08
CA PRO A 313 -7.71 -14.47 0.80
C PRO A 313 -6.93 -15.68 1.32
N VAL A 314 -5.60 -15.63 1.27
CA VAL A 314 -4.71 -16.70 1.72
C VAL A 314 -3.58 -16.11 2.57
N PRO A 315 -3.36 -16.59 3.81
CA PRO A 315 -2.35 -16.03 4.69
C PRO A 315 -0.95 -16.09 4.08
N PHE A 316 -0.22 -14.98 4.18
CA PHE A 316 1.17 -14.90 3.78
C PHE A 316 2.06 -15.65 4.77
N ALA A 317 3.08 -16.33 4.24
CA ALA A 317 4.06 -17.07 5.04
C ALA A 317 5.28 -16.20 5.42
N TRP A 318 5.17 -14.88 5.26
CA TRP A 318 6.21 -13.90 5.59
C TRP A 318 5.58 -12.69 6.27
N ASN A 319 6.41 -11.93 6.99
CA ASN A 319 6.01 -10.62 7.50
C ASN A 319 6.38 -9.54 6.48
N TRP A 320 5.49 -8.57 6.26
CA TRP A 320 5.77 -7.44 5.39
C TRP A 320 6.86 -6.51 5.94
N LEU A 321 7.03 -6.47 7.26
CA LEU A 321 8.01 -5.63 7.95
C LEU A 321 8.63 -6.39 9.13
N GLU A 322 9.91 -6.13 9.39
CA GLU A 322 10.64 -6.68 10.55
C GLU A 322 10.94 -5.63 11.64
N GLY A 323 10.67 -4.35 11.37
CA GLY A 323 10.93 -3.22 12.26
C GLY A 323 9.99 -2.05 11.99
N GLY A 324 9.69 -1.26 13.03
CA GLY A 324 8.54 -0.34 13.05
C GLY A 324 8.85 1.17 13.03
N GLU A 325 10.09 1.60 12.81
CA GLU A 325 10.40 3.04 12.83
C GLU A 325 10.21 3.69 11.44
N GLY A 326 9.22 4.58 11.37
CA GLY A 326 9.05 5.51 10.24
C GLY A 326 8.33 4.98 9.00
N VAL A 327 7.67 3.82 9.08
CA VAL A 327 6.92 3.19 7.99
C VAL A 327 5.54 2.77 8.50
N ASP A 328 4.51 3.04 7.72
CA ASP A 328 3.11 2.75 8.06
C ASP A 328 2.61 1.47 7.37
N GLY A 329 3.30 1.03 6.31
CA GLY A 329 2.95 -0.17 5.56
C GLY A 329 3.87 -0.49 4.39
N VAL A 330 3.38 -1.36 3.50
CA VAL A 330 4.06 -1.80 2.28
C VAL A 330 3.09 -1.83 1.10
N VAL A 331 3.57 -1.54 -0.11
CA VAL A 331 2.91 -1.91 -1.36
C VAL A 331 3.80 -2.88 -2.13
N ALA A 332 3.21 -3.95 -2.65
CA ALA A 332 3.87 -4.97 -3.44
C ALA A 332 3.12 -5.23 -4.74
N LEU A 333 3.88 -5.34 -5.84
CA LEU A 333 3.39 -5.61 -7.18
C LEU A 333 4.00 -6.90 -7.70
N ASN A 334 3.12 -7.78 -8.19
CA ASN A 334 3.50 -9.07 -8.74
C ASN A 334 4.45 -8.95 -9.93
N ARG A 335 5.56 -9.71 -9.91
CA ARG A 335 6.56 -9.75 -10.97
C ARG A 335 5.97 -9.97 -12.36
N ASN A 336 4.95 -10.83 -12.48
CA ASN A 336 4.42 -11.26 -13.77
C ASN A 336 3.55 -10.14 -14.37
N VAL A 337 2.81 -9.44 -13.52
CA VAL A 337 2.02 -8.27 -13.90
C VAL A 337 2.97 -7.14 -14.35
N PHE A 338 4.03 -6.90 -13.58
CA PHE A 338 4.99 -5.86 -13.95
C PHE A 338 5.78 -6.23 -15.21
N ALA A 339 6.23 -7.47 -15.36
CA ALA A 339 6.92 -7.93 -16.55
C ALA A 339 6.02 -7.85 -17.80
N ALA A 340 4.72 -8.15 -17.69
CA ALA A 340 3.76 -7.99 -18.78
C ALA A 340 3.63 -6.52 -19.19
N TYR A 341 3.55 -5.60 -18.23
CA TYR A 341 3.57 -4.17 -18.50
C TYR A 341 4.85 -3.76 -19.24
N ILE A 342 6.03 -4.22 -18.80
CA ILE A 342 7.30 -3.94 -19.49
C ILE A 342 7.30 -4.51 -20.91
N LYS A 343 6.81 -5.74 -21.10
CA LYS A 343 6.68 -6.37 -22.42
C LYS A 343 5.93 -5.45 -23.38
N ASP A 344 4.79 -4.91 -22.97
CA ASP A 344 3.97 -4.04 -23.83
C ASP A 344 4.68 -2.71 -24.15
N GLN A 345 5.52 -2.19 -23.24
CA GLN A 345 6.34 -1.00 -23.49
C GLN A 345 7.49 -1.25 -24.47
N VAL A 346 8.17 -2.39 -24.37
CA VAL A 346 9.38 -2.67 -25.17
C VAL A 346 9.07 -3.30 -26.52
N PHE A 347 7.93 -3.99 -26.65
CA PHE A 347 7.56 -4.72 -27.86
C PHE A 347 7.58 -3.87 -29.14
N PRO A 348 7.02 -2.63 -29.16
CA PRO A 348 7.05 -1.78 -30.37
C PRO A 348 8.45 -1.39 -30.84
N TYR A 349 9.46 -1.43 -29.95
CA TYR A 349 10.86 -1.18 -30.27
C TYR A 349 11.56 -2.46 -30.73
N ALA A 350 11.29 -3.57 -30.06
CA ALA A 350 11.86 -4.87 -30.40
C ALA A 350 11.53 -5.27 -31.86
N ILE A 351 10.27 -5.15 -32.27
CA ILE A 351 9.84 -5.54 -33.63
C ILE A 351 10.51 -4.72 -34.74
N ARG A 352 11.01 -3.51 -34.45
CA ARG A 352 11.76 -2.72 -35.45
C ARG A 352 13.06 -3.42 -35.83
N CYS A 353 13.71 -4.06 -34.86
CA CYS A 353 14.97 -4.76 -35.02
C CYS A 353 14.81 -6.18 -35.59
N CYS A 354 13.59 -6.72 -35.59
CA CYS A 354 13.26 -7.97 -36.29
C CYS A 354 13.13 -7.70 -37.80
N ILE A 355 14.20 -7.97 -38.54
CA ILE A 355 14.35 -7.64 -39.96
C ILE A 355 14.33 -8.91 -40.79
N LEU A 356 13.35 -9.07 -41.69
CA LEU A 356 13.35 -10.11 -42.70
C LEU A 356 14.28 -9.69 -43.85
N PRO A 357 15.44 -10.34 -44.03
CA PRO A 357 16.32 -10.02 -45.15
C PRO A 357 15.69 -10.47 -46.47
N TRP A 358 16.05 -9.77 -47.53
CA TRP A 358 15.81 -10.20 -48.90
C TRP A 358 17.04 -9.92 -49.74
N VAL A 359 17.44 -10.88 -50.56
CA VAL A 359 18.56 -10.74 -51.49
C VAL A 359 18.14 -11.15 -52.90
N ARG A 360 18.80 -10.55 -53.88
CA ARG A 360 18.72 -10.96 -55.27
C ARG A 360 20.07 -10.81 -55.94
N VAL A 361 20.48 -11.85 -56.65
CA VAL A 361 21.70 -11.87 -57.45
C VAL A 361 21.33 -12.28 -58.87
N TRP A 362 21.76 -11.52 -59.88
CA TRP A 362 21.47 -11.85 -61.27
C TRP A 362 22.58 -11.39 -62.21
N LEU A 363 22.53 -11.83 -63.45
CA LEU A 363 23.43 -11.39 -64.51
C LEU A 363 22.76 -10.34 -65.39
N ASP A 364 23.49 -9.25 -65.65
CA ASP A 364 23.18 -8.28 -66.70
C ASP A 364 24.36 -8.25 -67.69
N GLY A 365 24.22 -9.01 -68.79
CA GLY A 365 25.31 -9.28 -69.72
C GLY A 365 26.46 -10.05 -69.05
N LEU A 366 27.63 -9.41 -68.95
CA LEU A 366 28.82 -9.98 -68.29
C LEU A 366 29.00 -9.48 -66.85
N TYR A 367 28.09 -8.65 -66.35
CA TYR A 367 28.15 -8.09 -65.00
C TYR A 367 27.24 -8.87 -64.06
N VAL A 368 27.72 -9.02 -62.82
CA VAL A 368 26.92 -9.57 -61.72
C VAL A 368 26.30 -8.41 -60.98
N CYS A 369 24.98 -8.46 -60.86
CA CYS A 369 24.19 -7.46 -60.17
C CYS A 369 23.68 -8.03 -58.85
N TYR A 370 23.65 -7.17 -57.84
CA TYR A 370 23.17 -7.50 -56.51
C TYR A 370 22.11 -6.49 -56.10
N SER A 371 21.10 -6.97 -55.40
CA SER A 371 20.12 -6.14 -54.71
C SER A 371 19.81 -6.78 -53.38
N TRP A 372 19.63 -5.96 -52.36
CA TRP A 372 19.27 -6.43 -51.04
C TRP A 372 18.33 -5.43 -50.39
N SER A 373 17.50 -5.95 -49.50
CA SER A 373 16.65 -5.14 -48.65
C SER A 373 16.38 -5.85 -47.33
N GLY A 374 15.70 -5.16 -46.43
CA GLY A 374 15.32 -5.70 -45.14
C GLY A 374 13.96 -5.16 -44.74
N THR A 375 13.01 -6.05 -44.50
CA THR A 375 11.65 -5.67 -44.10
C THR A 375 11.56 -5.75 -42.56
N PRO A 376 11.49 -4.60 -41.85
CA PRO A 376 11.31 -4.59 -40.39
C PRO A 376 9.93 -5.07 -39.95
N TYR A 377 9.68 -4.98 -38.64
CA TYR A 377 8.37 -5.21 -38.01
C TYR A 377 7.94 -6.67 -38.09
N GLN A 378 8.91 -7.58 -38.11
CA GLN A 378 8.65 -9.00 -38.00
C GLN A 378 8.35 -9.36 -36.55
N THR A 379 7.50 -10.35 -36.33
CA THR A 379 7.09 -10.77 -35.00
C THR A 379 8.18 -11.68 -34.38
N PRO A 380 8.81 -11.30 -33.25
CA PRO A 380 9.73 -12.17 -32.53
C PRO A 380 8.98 -13.27 -31.78
N SER A 381 9.69 -14.34 -31.43
CA SER A 381 9.30 -15.23 -30.34
C SER A 381 9.40 -14.48 -29.01
N VAL A 382 8.38 -14.57 -28.16
CA VAL A 382 8.31 -13.89 -26.86
C VAL A 382 8.10 -14.94 -25.77
N THR A 383 8.92 -14.92 -24.74
CA THR A 383 8.81 -15.81 -23.57
C THR A 383 8.79 -14.99 -22.29
N MET A 384 7.75 -15.22 -21.47
CA MET A 384 7.64 -14.68 -20.11
C MET A 384 8.16 -15.74 -19.14
N ASN A 385 9.20 -15.42 -18.39
CA ASN A 385 9.81 -16.37 -17.47
C ASN A 385 9.15 -16.25 -16.08
N PRO A 386 8.55 -17.33 -15.55
CA PRO A 386 7.79 -17.27 -14.30
C PRO A 386 8.66 -17.15 -13.05
N SER A 387 9.97 -17.40 -13.16
CA SER A 387 10.92 -17.35 -12.04
C SER A 387 12.31 -16.85 -12.48
N GLY A 388 13.13 -16.46 -11.51
CA GLY A 388 14.48 -15.93 -11.73
C GLY A 388 14.50 -14.45 -12.15
N GLU A 389 15.70 -13.86 -12.17
CA GLU A 389 15.88 -12.44 -12.46
C GLU A 389 15.47 -12.05 -13.88
N THR A 390 15.71 -12.92 -14.88
CA THR A 390 15.31 -12.68 -16.27
C THR A 390 13.82 -12.96 -16.42
N VAL A 391 13.02 -11.91 -16.55
CA VAL A 391 11.54 -11.99 -16.55
C VAL A 391 10.92 -12.07 -17.94
N LEU A 392 11.65 -11.62 -18.96
CA LEU A 392 11.18 -11.56 -20.35
C LEU A 392 12.36 -11.76 -21.30
N THR A 393 12.15 -12.58 -22.33
CA THR A 393 13.07 -12.71 -23.47
C THR A 393 12.31 -12.60 -24.79
N MET A 394 12.88 -11.91 -25.77
CA MET A 394 12.40 -11.89 -27.14
C MET A 394 13.53 -12.32 -28.08
N SER A 395 13.23 -13.15 -29.08
CA SER A 395 14.22 -13.57 -30.08
C SER A 395 13.62 -13.61 -31.48
N TYR A 396 14.41 -13.26 -32.48
CA TYR A 396 14.05 -13.35 -33.89
C TYR A 396 15.27 -13.72 -34.71
N SER A 397 15.11 -14.63 -35.67
CA SER A 397 16.14 -14.94 -36.65
C SER A 397 15.53 -15.15 -38.02
N ALA A 398 16.21 -14.66 -39.05
CA ALA A 398 15.83 -14.91 -40.44
C ALA A 398 17.06 -14.89 -41.33
N LYS A 399 16.95 -15.51 -42.49
CA LYS A 399 18.00 -15.52 -43.52
C LYS A 399 17.40 -15.56 -44.91
N ASP A 400 18.13 -15.02 -45.87
CA ASP A 400 17.85 -15.15 -47.28
C ASP A 400 19.15 -15.28 -48.07
N SER A 401 19.09 -15.95 -49.21
CA SER A 401 20.26 -16.22 -50.06
C SER A 401 19.85 -16.33 -51.52
N ASP A 402 20.66 -15.76 -52.43
CA ASP A 402 20.46 -15.89 -53.87
C ASP A 402 21.81 -15.99 -54.61
N GLU A 403 21.79 -16.55 -55.81
CA GLU A 403 23.00 -16.84 -56.59
C GLU A 403 22.81 -16.61 -58.10
N ALA A 404 23.93 -16.34 -58.78
CA ALA A 404 24.00 -16.17 -60.22
C ALA A 404 25.14 -17.00 -60.85
N GLY A 405 24.86 -17.53 -62.04
CA GLY A 405 25.75 -18.44 -62.74
C GLY A 405 25.69 -19.87 -62.21
N LEU A 406 26.42 -20.78 -62.87
CA LEU A 406 26.44 -22.19 -62.47
C LEU A 406 27.07 -22.31 -61.06
N TRP A 407 26.29 -22.76 -60.06
CA TRP A 407 26.72 -22.91 -58.66
C TRP A 407 27.21 -21.61 -57.98
N GLY A 408 26.57 -20.47 -58.29
CA GLY A 408 26.95 -19.16 -57.74
C GLY A 408 28.34 -18.68 -58.18
N ALA A 409 28.92 -19.30 -59.22
CA ALA A 409 30.27 -18.98 -59.66
C ALA A 409 30.42 -17.55 -60.19
N ALA A 410 29.34 -16.97 -60.72
CA ALA A 410 29.33 -15.58 -61.11
C ALA A 410 29.11 -14.68 -59.88
N GLY A 411 28.11 -14.99 -59.05
CA GLY A 411 27.99 -14.38 -57.73
C GLY A 411 27.02 -15.07 -56.79
N GLU A 412 27.13 -14.75 -55.51
CA GLU A 412 26.33 -15.31 -54.43
C GLU A 412 26.20 -14.25 -53.33
N MET A 413 25.06 -14.20 -52.67
CA MET A 413 24.86 -13.36 -51.50
C MET A 413 24.00 -14.08 -50.47
N GLU A 414 24.44 -14.07 -49.22
CA GLU A 414 23.65 -14.48 -48.05
C GLU A 414 23.52 -13.29 -47.11
N LEU A 415 22.31 -13.09 -46.60
CA LEU A 415 22.04 -12.21 -45.47
C LEU A 415 21.33 -12.98 -44.39
N SER A 416 21.81 -12.87 -43.15
CA SER A 416 21.05 -13.33 -41.98
C SER A 416 20.99 -12.27 -40.91
N THR A 417 19.87 -12.27 -40.19
CA THR A 417 19.57 -11.36 -39.10
C THR A 417 19.27 -12.17 -37.86
N ASN A 418 19.85 -11.78 -36.73
CA ASN A 418 19.56 -12.34 -35.42
C ASN A 418 19.35 -11.20 -34.45
N TYR A 419 18.23 -11.22 -33.74
CA TYR A 419 17.87 -10.23 -32.75
C TYR A 419 17.47 -10.93 -31.45
N ASP A 420 18.09 -10.52 -30.34
CA ASP A 420 17.82 -11.02 -29.00
C ASP A 420 17.59 -9.85 -28.05
N MET A 421 16.60 -9.97 -27.17
CA MET A 421 16.32 -9.04 -26.09
C MET A 421 16.05 -9.80 -24.81
N SER A 422 16.61 -9.33 -23.70
CA SER A 422 16.29 -9.84 -22.36
C SER A 422 16.00 -8.68 -21.40
N VAL A 423 15.05 -8.89 -20.49
CA VAL A 423 14.73 -7.98 -19.40
C VAL A 423 14.96 -8.69 -18.07
N LYS A 424 15.69 -8.03 -17.17
CA LYS A 424 15.98 -8.52 -15.82
C LYS A 424 15.52 -7.56 -14.74
N PHE A 425 15.00 -8.10 -13.65
CA PHE A 425 14.69 -7.38 -12.41
C PHE A 425 15.70 -7.81 -11.35
N THR A 426 16.48 -6.86 -10.81
CA THR A 426 17.50 -7.16 -9.79
C THR A 426 17.78 -5.93 -8.93
N GLY A 427 17.83 -6.08 -7.61
CA GLY A 427 17.96 -4.97 -6.66
C GLY A 427 16.87 -3.92 -6.89
N ASN A 428 17.22 -2.68 -7.22
CA ASN A 428 16.27 -1.64 -7.64
C ASN A 428 16.36 -1.33 -9.15
N LYS A 429 16.82 -2.28 -9.97
CA LYS A 429 17.14 -2.05 -11.38
C LYS A 429 16.33 -2.91 -12.32
N ILE A 430 15.94 -2.30 -13.44
CA ILE A 430 15.48 -3.01 -14.64
C ILE A 430 16.60 -2.94 -15.66
N ILE A 431 17.10 -4.10 -16.08
CA ILE A 431 18.19 -4.19 -17.06
C ILE A 431 17.63 -4.77 -18.34
N ILE A 432 17.73 -4.02 -19.43
CA ILE A 432 17.30 -4.45 -20.76
C ILE A 432 18.55 -4.55 -21.64
N ALA A 433 18.87 -5.77 -22.07
CA ALA A 433 19.93 -6.02 -23.03
C ALA A 433 19.32 -6.38 -24.38
N GLN A 434 19.70 -5.64 -25.42
CA GLN A 434 19.30 -5.85 -26.82
C GLN A 434 20.56 -6.18 -27.63
N SER A 435 20.51 -7.22 -28.46
CA SER A 435 21.60 -7.61 -29.36
C SER A 435 21.05 -7.76 -30.77
N LEU A 436 21.64 -7.07 -31.74
CA LEU A 436 21.33 -7.24 -33.16
C LEU A 436 22.60 -7.65 -33.90
N LYS A 437 22.50 -8.75 -34.64
CA LYS A 437 23.53 -9.24 -35.54
C LYS A 437 22.98 -9.31 -36.95
N ILE A 438 23.69 -8.69 -37.88
CA ILE A 438 23.43 -8.84 -39.33
C ILE A 438 24.70 -9.41 -39.93
N TYR A 439 24.61 -10.65 -40.38
CA TYR A 439 25.68 -11.33 -41.09
C TYR A 439 25.45 -11.17 -42.59
N THR A 440 26.53 -10.95 -43.32
CA THR A 440 26.54 -11.02 -44.78
C THR A 440 27.65 -11.93 -45.26
N TYR A 441 27.38 -12.68 -46.30
CA TYR A 441 28.38 -13.31 -47.14
C TYR A 441 28.13 -12.88 -48.58
N ILE A 442 29.21 -12.57 -49.28
CA ILE A 442 29.18 -12.07 -50.65
C ILE A 442 30.21 -12.86 -51.43
N ARG A 443 29.89 -13.21 -52.67
CA ARG A 443 30.81 -13.81 -53.63
C ARG A 443 30.68 -13.12 -54.98
N VAL A 444 31.81 -12.78 -55.60
CA VAL A 444 31.94 -12.19 -56.94
C VAL A 444 33.02 -12.98 -57.69
N ALA A 445 32.71 -13.53 -58.87
CA ALA A 445 33.67 -14.23 -59.75
C ALA A 445 34.54 -15.24 -58.99
N ALA A 446 33.89 -16.19 -58.30
CA ALA A 446 34.48 -17.20 -57.42
C ALA A 446 35.21 -16.72 -56.15
N THR A 447 35.37 -15.40 -55.93
CA THR A 447 35.97 -14.82 -54.72
C THR A 447 34.88 -14.42 -53.73
N GLY A 448 34.93 -14.89 -52.48
CA GLY A 448 33.93 -14.53 -51.47
C GLY A 448 34.49 -14.31 -50.07
N SER A 449 33.75 -13.55 -49.26
CA SER A 449 34.06 -13.25 -47.86
C SER A 449 32.78 -12.91 -47.11
N GLY A 450 32.76 -13.14 -45.81
CA GLY A 450 31.59 -12.88 -44.97
C GLY A 450 31.93 -12.51 -43.55
N GLY A 451 30.95 -11.94 -42.85
CA GLY A 451 31.08 -11.50 -41.47
C GLY A 451 29.86 -10.74 -40.96
N ASN A 452 29.83 -10.51 -39.64
CA ASN A 452 28.82 -9.69 -39.00
C ASN A 452 29.06 -8.22 -39.33
N VAL A 453 28.35 -7.69 -40.33
CA VAL A 453 28.39 -6.26 -40.68
C VAL A 453 27.71 -5.38 -39.65
N VAL A 454 26.82 -5.97 -38.85
CA VAL A 454 26.31 -5.42 -37.59
C VAL A 454 26.49 -6.48 -36.51
N ASP A 455 27.12 -6.11 -35.40
CA ASP A 455 27.18 -6.89 -34.16
C ASP A 455 27.13 -5.89 -32.99
N LYS A 456 25.91 -5.41 -32.71
CA LYS A 456 25.68 -4.34 -31.74
C LYS A 456 24.87 -4.86 -30.56
N THR A 457 25.36 -4.56 -29.36
CA THR A 457 24.64 -4.81 -28.10
C THR A 457 24.40 -3.48 -27.39
N VAL A 458 23.16 -3.20 -27.03
CA VAL A 458 22.77 -2.04 -26.21
C VAL A 458 22.22 -2.57 -24.89
N THR A 459 22.83 -2.15 -23.78
CA THR A 459 22.36 -2.48 -22.43
C THR A 459 21.85 -1.21 -21.76
N SER A 460 20.55 -1.12 -21.57
CA SER A 460 19.87 -0.02 -20.88
C SER A 460 19.53 -0.45 -19.45
N THR A 461 20.01 0.30 -18.46
CA THR A 461 19.74 0.08 -17.04
C THR A 461 18.89 1.21 -16.50
N TYR A 462 17.69 0.88 -16.02
CA TYR A 462 16.80 1.80 -15.32
C TYR A 462 16.96 1.57 -13.82
N THR A 463 17.57 2.54 -13.14
CA THR A 463 17.66 2.52 -11.68
C THR A 463 16.41 3.19 -11.11
N LEU A 464 15.60 2.42 -10.41
CA LEU A 464 14.34 2.87 -9.82
C LEU A 464 14.61 3.63 -8.51
N GLY A 465 13.80 4.65 -8.26
CA GLY A 465 13.82 5.45 -7.04
C GLY A 465 12.45 6.05 -6.75
N VAL A 466 12.35 6.81 -5.67
CA VAL A 466 11.13 7.54 -5.30
C VAL A 466 11.47 9.02 -5.13
N ASP A 467 10.66 9.90 -5.72
CA ASP A 467 10.84 11.35 -5.55
C ASP A 467 10.24 11.89 -4.25
N ALA A 468 10.43 13.18 -3.98
CA ALA A 468 9.92 13.85 -2.79
C ALA A 468 8.38 13.89 -2.70
N GLN A 469 7.68 13.58 -3.79
CA GLN A 469 6.22 13.51 -3.88
C GLN A 469 5.70 12.06 -3.81
N GLY A 470 6.58 11.06 -3.68
CA GLY A 470 6.23 9.65 -3.63
C GLY A 470 6.07 8.98 -5.00
N ASN A 471 6.41 9.63 -6.11
CA ASN A 471 6.27 8.97 -7.42
C ASN A 471 7.45 8.03 -7.69
N LEU A 472 7.18 6.93 -8.40
CA LEU A 472 8.23 6.08 -8.94
C LEU A 472 9.01 6.87 -9.98
N THR A 473 10.32 6.96 -9.80
CA THR A 473 11.26 7.55 -10.75
C THR A 473 12.17 6.47 -11.31
N ALA A 474 12.70 6.70 -12.50
CA ALA A 474 13.69 5.83 -13.10
C ALA A 474 14.78 6.68 -13.77
N VAL A 475 16.03 6.42 -13.42
CA VAL A 475 17.21 7.02 -14.06
C VAL A 475 17.77 6.02 -15.04
N LEU A 476 17.85 6.41 -16.31
CA LEU A 476 18.40 5.60 -17.39
C LEU A 476 19.91 5.82 -17.50
N SER A 477 20.65 4.72 -17.56
CA SER A 477 22.03 4.65 -18.04
C SER A 477 22.13 3.59 -19.12
N SER A 478 22.81 3.90 -20.22
CA SER A 478 22.93 2.99 -21.36
C SER A 478 24.37 2.82 -21.79
N GLU A 479 24.73 1.58 -22.13
CA GLU A 479 26.02 1.22 -22.68
C GLU A 479 25.84 0.51 -24.02
N THR A 480 26.62 0.91 -25.02
CA THR A 480 26.62 0.30 -26.35
C THR A 480 27.97 -0.34 -26.61
N ARG A 481 27.95 -1.60 -27.02
CA ARG A 481 29.10 -2.34 -27.54
C ARG A 481 28.86 -2.64 -29.02
N ASP A 482 29.89 -2.39 -29.83
CA ASP A 482 29.86 -2.64 -31.27
C ASP A 482 31.08 -3.47 -31.69
N ASP A 483 30.83 -4.74 -32.02
CA ASP A 483 31.83 -5.69 -32.52
C ASP A 483 31.72 -5.90 -34.04
N SER A 484 31.05 -4.98 -34.75
CA SER A 484 30.80 -5.09 -36.19
C SER A 484 32.09 -5.13 -37.01
N LYS A 485 32.12 -5.99 -38.03
CA LYS A 485 33.25 -6.18 -38.94
C LYS A 485 32.88 -5.77 -40.35
N THR A 486 33.85 -5.30 -41.13
CA THR A 486 33.66 -5.14 -42.58
C THR A 486 34.28 -6.35 -43.26
N PRO A 487 33.51 -7.21 -43.95
CA PRO A 487 34.07 -8.24 -44.82
C PRO A 487 34.95 -7.61 -45.89
N GLY A 488 36.05 -8.26 -46.25
CA GLY A 488 36.96 -7.74 -47.25
C GLY A 488 37.87 -8.82 -47.84
N VAL A 489 38.47 -8.50 -48.98
CA VAL A 489 39.47 -9.30 -49.69
C VAL A 489 40.72 -8.47 -49.95
N ASN A 490 41.84 -9.12 -50.27
CA ASN A 490 43.10 -8.40 -50.51
C ASN A 490 43.02 -7.49 -51.76
N GLY A 491 43.89 -6.49 -51.84
CA GLY A 491 43.83 -5.46 -52.88
C GLY A 491 43.99 -5.96 -54.32
N PHE A 492 44.63 -7.12 -54.52
CA PHE A 492 44.72 -7.75 -55.84
C PHE A 492 43.37 -8.35 -56.27
N LEU A 493 42.71 -9.09 -55.38
CA LEU A 493 41.38 -9.65 -55.66
C LEU A 493 40.34 -8.54 -55.82
N ASP A 494 40.39 -7.51 -54.97
CA ASP A 494 39.47 -6.38 -55.01
C ASP A 494 39.56 -5.57 -56.30
N PHE A 495 40.76 -5.41 -56.87
CA PHE A 495 40.96 -4.71 -58.14
C PHE A 495 40.16 -5.33 -59.30
N PHE A 496 39.97 -6.65 -59.29
CA PHE A 496 39.23 -7.36 -60.34
C PHE A 496 37.73 -7.53 -60.03
N THR A 497 37.33 -7.50 -58.75
CA THR A 497 35.97 -7.85 -58.34
C THR A 497 35.17 -6.69 -57.74
N ASN A 498 35.82 -5.58 -57.39
CA ASN A 498 35.26 -4.45 -56.64
C ASN A 498 34.52 -4.85 -55.34
N PHE A 499 35.03 -5.89 -54.68
CA PHE A 499 34.37 -6.55 -53.54
C PHE A 499 34.27 -5.64 -52.31
N ASN A 500 35.33 -4.89 -52.02
CA ASN A 500 35.43 -4.05 -50.83
C ASN A 500 34.52 -2.82 -50.91
N GLU A 501 34.18 -2.33 -52.10
CA GLU A 501 33.15 -1.29 -52.27
C GLU A 501 31.77 -1.86 -51.95
N PHE A 502 31.44 -3.01 -52.52
CA PHE A 502 30.19 -3.70 -52.27
C PHE A 502 29.97 -4.05 -50.78
N ALA A 503 30.98 -4.61 -50.12
CA ALA A 503 30.92 -4.93 -48.70
C ALA A 503 30.75 -3.67 -47.81
N ARG A 504 31.29 -2.51 -48.25
CA ARG A 504 31.06 -1.22 -47.57
C ARG A 504 29.62 -0.73 -47.75
N ASP A 505 29.02 -0.92 -48.93
CA ASP A 505 27.64 -0.53 -49.20
C ASP A 505 26.64 -1.37 -48.38
N VAL A 506 26.85 -2.69 -48.31
CA VAL A 506 26.05 -3.58 -47.47
C VAL A 506 26.23 -3.22 -45.99
N LYS A 507 27.46 -2.95 -45.54
CA LYS A 507 27.70 -2.49 -44.16
C LYS A 507 27.04 -1.15 -43.87
N LYS A 508 27.09 -0.20 -44.79
CA LYS A 508 26.46 1.12 -44.63
C LYS A 508 24.94 0.98 -44.53
N TRP A 509 24.33 0.24 -45.45
CA TRP A 509 22.91 -0.10 -45.38
C TRP A 509 22.53 -0.77 -44.05
N ALA A 510 23.30 -1.77 -43.63
CA ALA A 510 23.07 -2.52 -42.39
C ALA A 510 23.26 -1.63 -41.14
N SER A 511 24.22 -0.69 -41.19
CA SER A 511 24.46 0.28 -40.12
C SER A 511 23.31 1.28 -40.03
N ASP A 512 22.90 1.87 -41.16
CA ASP A 512 21.80 2.84 -41.24
C ASP A 512 20.48 2.25 -40.74
N ILE A 513 20.17 1.00 -41.15
CA ILE A 513 18.96 0.30 -40.72
C ILE A 513 19.02 -0.11 -39.24
N SER A 514 20.21 -0.35 -38.67
CA SER A 514 20.41 -0.70 -37.26
C SER A 514 20.33 0.53 -36.34
N GLU A 515 21.02 1.63 -36.68
CA GLU A 515 21.10 2.85 -35.86
C GLU A 515 19.78 3.59 -35.77
N ALA A 516 18.95 3.50 -36.82
CA ALA A 516 17.60 4.03 -36.79
C ALA A 516 16.71 3.32 -35.75
N LYS A 517 17.06 2.09 -35.32
CA LYS A 517 16.15 1.15 -34.66
C LYS A 517 16.59 0.67 -33.29
N LEU A 518 17.88 0.43 -33.07
CA LEU A 518 18.47 0.21 -31.76
C LEU A 518 18.59 1.56 -31.05
N LYS A 519 17.69 1.81 -30.12
CA LYS A 519 17.71 3.01 -29.27
C LYS A 519 17.43 2.62 -27.82
N ASP A 520 17.85 3.51 -26.94
CA ASP A 520 17.39 3.55 -25.57
C ASP A 520 15.87 3.52 -25.51
N LEU A 521 15.33 2.69 -24.63
CA LEU A 521 13.88 2.53 -24.49
C LEU A 521 13.39 3.62 -23.52
N PRO A 522 12.59 4.61 -23.93
CA PRO A 522 12.01 5.53 -22.97
C PRO A 522 10.88 4.80 -22.24
N LEU A 523 11.22 3.97 -21.25
CA LEU A 523 10.23 3.30 -20.43
C LEU A 523 9.49 4.38 -19.64
N ALA A 524 8.18 4.47 -19.83
CA ALA A 524 7.34 5.44 -19.15
C ALA A 524 7.16 5.14 -17.64
N ILE A 525 7.92 4.18 -17.09
CA ILE A 525 7.89 3.74 -15.70
C ILE A 525 8.03 4.93 -14.74
N ALA A 526 8.88 5.90 -15.07
CA ALA A 526 9.13 7.10 -14.26
C ALA A 526 8.04 8.19 -14.36
N ARG A 527 7.14 8.11 -15.34
CA ARG A 527 6.15 9.18 -15.62
C ARG A 527 4.69 8.70 -15.55
N SER A 528 4.47 7.39 -15.66
CA SER A 528 3.14 6.81 -15.88
C SER A 528 2.79 5.71 -14.87
N PHE A 529 3.77 5.15 -14.15
CA PHE A 529 3.48 4.15 -13.12
C PHE A 529 3.17 4.84 -11.79
N VAL A 530 1.88 5.05 -11.54
CA VAL A 530 1.39 5.47 -10.22
C VAL A 530 1.09 4.20 -9.42
N PHE A 531 1.77 4.01 -8.29
CA PHE A 531 1.41 2.96 -7.35
C PHE A 531 -0.02 3.18 -6.84
N PRO A 532 -0.80 2.12 -6.63
CA PRO A 532 -2.09 2.28 -6.01
C PRO A 532 -1.99 2.92 -4.63
N GLY A 533 -2.80 3.95 -4.39
CA GLY A 533 -2.77 4.70 -3.13
C GLY A 533 -1.78 5.88 -3.07
N GLY A 534 -1.10 6.26 -4.16
CA GLY A 534 -0.12 7.37 -4.16
C GLY A 534 -0.66 8.78 -3.83
N ASN A 535 -1.98 8.95 -3.72
CA ASN A 535 -2.59 10.17 -3.17
C ASN A 535 -2.76 10.10 -1.63
N THR A 536 -2.69 8.90 -1.07
CA THR A 536 -2.90 8.57 0.35
C THR A 536 -1.57 8.26 1.05
N PHE A 537 -0.59 7.79 0.29
CA PHE A 537 0.71 7.34 0.79
C PHE A 537 1.89 7.98 0.06
N VAL A 538 2.93 8.30 0.82
CA VAL A 538 4.27 8.66 0.35
C VAL A 538 5.15 7.41 0.42
N PHE A 539 5.73 7.02 -0.71
CA PHE A 539 6.65 5.89 -0.81
C PHE A 539 8.04 6.29 -0.29
N LYS A 540 8.74 5.35 0.34
CA LYS A 540 10.07 5.61 0.96
C LYS A 540 11.23 5.10 0.11
N ASP A 541 10.98 4.02 -0.63
CA ASP A 541 11.97 3.33 -1.43
C ASP A 541 11.30 2.48 -2.51
N VAL A 542 12.10 1.80 -3.32
CA VAL A 542 11.60 0.82 -4.28
C VAL A 542 12.69 -0.20 -4.55
N ILE A 543 12.35 -1.49 -4.39
CA ILE A 543 13.25 -2.62 -4.65
C ILE A 543 12.47 -3.77 -5.26
N PHE A 544 13.17 -4.71 -5.88
CA PHE A 544 12.65 -6.02 -6.23
C PHE A 544 12.95 -7.00 -5.10
N SER A 545 11.95 -7.79 -4.71
CA SER A 545 12.09 -8.88 -3.74
C SER A 545 13.02 -9.99 -4.28
N GLU A 546 13.38 -10.95 -3.43
CA GLU A 546 14.10 -12.18 -3.81
C GLU A 546 13.37 -12.98 -4.90
N ASN A 547 12.05 -12.81 -5.02
CA ASN A 547 11.22 -13.41 -6.06
C ASN A 547 10.85 -12.40 -7.18
N GLN A 548 11.49 -11.24 -7.21
CA GLN A 548 11.34 -10.18 -8.21
C GLN A 548 10.00 -9.45 -8.23
N ASP A 549 9.21 -9.54 -7.15
CA ASP A 549 8.06 -8.65 -6.98
C ASP A 549 8.57 -7.23 -6.70
N LEU A 550 7.94 -6.21 -7.29
CA LEU A 550 8.32 -4.82 -7.06
C LEU A 550 7.66 -4.34 -5.76
N VAL A 551 8.47 -3.99 -4.76
CA VAL A 551 8.01 -3.69 -3.41
C VAL A 551 8.48 -2.32 -2.96
N SER A 552 7.68 -1.67 -2.12
CA SER A 552 7.96 -0.33 -1.58
C SER A 552 7.35 -0.15 -0.20
N ARG A 553 8.10 0.48 0.70
CA ARG A 553 7.62 0.92 2.02
C ARG A 553 6.85 2.23 1.91
N ILE A 554 5.76 2.37 2.66
CA ILE A 554 4.85 3.54 2.59
C ILE A 554 4.65 4.23 3.94
N THR A 555 4.36 5.54 3.89
CA THR A 555 3.82 6.35 5.00
C THR A 555 2.59 7.13 4.56
N TYR A 556 1.67 7.49 5.45
CA TYR A 556 0.53 8.34 5.09
C TYR A 556 0.98 9.75 4.62
N ALA A 557 0.29 10.31 3.63
CA ALA A 557 0.67 11.56 2.97
C ALA A 557 0.27 12.84 3.72
N ASP A 558 -0.62 12.78 4.72
CA ASP A 558 -1.02 13.94 5.52
C ASP A 558 -0.12 14.12 6.77
N PRO A 559 0.66 15.22 6.87
CA PRO A 559 1.53 15.50 8.02
C PRO A 559 0.79 15.89 9.31
N SER A 560 -0.52 16.18 9.27
CA SER A 560 -1.29 16.48 10.50
C SER A 560 -1.46 15.24 11.41
N LEU A 561 -1.37 14.04 10.83
CA LEU A 561 -1.23 12.76 11.55
C LEU A 561 0.17 12.59 12.21
N HIS A 562 1.13 13.46 11.90
CA HIS A 562 2.50 13.44 12.44
C HIS A 562 2.74 14.37 13.64
N LEU A 563 1.71 15.03 14.18
CA LEU A 563 1.82 15.81 15.42
C LEU A 563 2.01 14.92 16.67
N THR A 564 2.93 13.95 16.65
CA THR A 564 3.54 13.37 17.86
C THR A 564 4.78 12.47 17.63
N LYS A 565 5.33 12.26 16.42
CA LYS A 565 6.52 11.38 16.26
C LYS A 565 7.89 12.06 16.47
N LEU A 566 7.96 13.38 16.59
CA LEU A 566 9.24 14.14 16.70
C LEU A 566 9.63 14.56 18.14
N GLY A 567 8.94 14.07 19.18
CA GLY A 567 9.15 14.49 20.58
C GLY A 567 10.31 13.84 21.33
N ARG A 568 11.18 13.04 20.68
CA ARG A 568 12.33 12.39 21.33
C ARG A 568 13.63 12.49 20.52
N ALA A 569 13.92 13.66 19.95
CA ALA A 569 15.31 14.05 19.76
C ALA A 569 15.78 14.70 21.06
N GLU A 570 16.73 14.06 21.76
CA GLU A 570 17.41 14.64 22.91
C GLU A 570 17.80 16.09 22.61
N ARG A 571 17.32 17.03 23.43
CA ARG A 571 17.83 18.40 23.39
C ARG A 571 19.35 18.32 23.62
N PRO A 572 20.20 18.82 22.71
CA PRO A 572 21.60 18.97 23.01
C PRO A 572 21.69 19.90 24.22
N LYS A 573 22.39 19.46 25.28
CA LYS A 573 22.73 20.34 26.41
C LYS A 573 23.40 21.59 25.84
N ALA A 574 22.70 22.71 25.91
CA ALA A 574 23.27 24.02 25.58
C ALA A 574 24.45 24.26 26.51
N ARG A 575 25.66 24.10 25.97
CA ARG A 575 26.90 24.49 26.61
C ARG A 575 26.91 26.03 26.59
N ILE A 576 26.64 26.62 27.75
CA ILE A 576 26.77 28.06 27.97
C ILE A 576 28.22 28.45 27.66
N LEU A 577 28.44 29.10 26.52
CA LEU A 577 29.64 29.87 26.23
C LEU A 577 29.38 31.29 26.71
N LEU A 578 29.93 31.62 27.88
CA LEU A 578 30.07 33.00 28.34
C LEU A 578 31.05 33.71 27.39
N SER A 579 30.53 34.53 26.47
CA SER A 579 31.33 35.54 25.78
C SER A 579 31.59 36.69 26.76
N ARG A 580 32.85 36.82 27.15
CA ARG A 580 33.38 37.93 27.95
C ARG A 580 33.44 39.18 27.06
N GLU A 581 32.72 40.22 27.44
CA GLU A 581 32.92 41.58 26.93
C GLU A 581 34.32 42.06 27.33
N GLU A 582 35.14 42.44 26.35
CA GLU A 582 36.24 43.36 26.59
C GLU A 582 36.17 44.52 25.58
N SER A 583 36.13 45.69 26.20
CA SER A 583 36.06 47.04 25.69
C SER A 583 37.24 47.44 24.81
N LEU A 584 36.97 48.16 23.73
CA LEU A 584 37.94 49.05 23.10
C LEU A 584 37.27 50.40 22.83
N GLN A 585 37.69 51.42 23.58
CA GLN A 585 37.55 52.82 23.20
C GLN A 585 38.90 53.34 22.62
N PRO A 586 38.86 54.43 21.83
CA PRO A 586 39.76 54.64 20.70
C PRO A 586 40.97 55.51 21.02
N ALA A 587 41.99 55.44 20.15
CA ALA A 587 43.03 56.45 20.07
C ALA A 587 43.26 56.86 18.60
N LEU A 588 43.06 58.17 18.38
CA LEU A 588 43.36 59.04 17.23
C LEU A 588 42.45 58.97 16.00
#